data_AF-A0A699XND4-F1
#
_entry.id   AF-A0A699XND4-F1
#
_cell.length_a   1.000
_cell.length_b   1.000
_cell.length_c   1.000
_cell.angle_alpha   90.00
_cell.angle_beta   90.00
_cell.angle_gamma   90.00
#
_symmetry.space_group_name_H-M   'P 1'
#
loop_
_entity.id
_entity.type
_entity.pdbx_description
1 polymer ?
#
loop_
_entity_poly.entity_id
_entity_poly.type
_entity_poly.pdbx_seq_one_letter_code
_entity_poly.pdbx_strand_id
1 'polypeptide(L)' 'AIDFRMNTLPTLWGEKIVMRLLDPTTAKMGIDALGYEPEQKALYLEALKQPQGMILVTGPTG' A
#
# COMPACT_ATOMS: atom_id res chain seq x y z
N ALA A 1 -10.34 -12.16 6.70
CA ALA A 1 -10.14 -12.58 5.30
C ALA A 1 -8.64 -12.65 5.04
N ILE A 2 -8.16 -13.58 4.22
CA ILE A 2 -6.76 -13.66 3.79
C ILE A 2 -6.72 -13.11 2.36
N ASP A 3 -5.75 -12.23 2.06
CA ASP A 3 -5.57 -11.68 0.73
C ASP A 3 -4.56 -12.53 -0.05
N PHE A 4 -4.89 -12.85 -1.30
CA PHE A 4 -4.03 -13.65 -2.17
C PHE A 4 -3.75 -12.87 -3.45
N ARG A 5 -2.48 -12.81 -3.84
CA ARG A 5 -2.11 -12.37 -5.20
C ARG A 5 -1.72 -13.59 -6.01
N MET A 6 -2.48 -13.84 -7.08
CA MET A 6 -2.23 -14.94 -8.01
C MET A 6 -1.61 -14.40 -9.30
N ASN A 7 -0.56 -15.05 -9.77
CA ASN A 7 0.06 -14.78 -11.07
C ASN A 7 0.12 -16.09 -11.87
N THR A 8 -0.17 -16.00 -13.17
CA THR A 8 0.01 -17.10 -14.12
C THR A 8 1.07 -16.72 -15.15
N LEU A 9 1.85 -17.70 -15.59
CA LEU A 9 2.87 -17.53 -16.62
C LEU A 9 2.87 -18.75 -17.56
N PRO A 10 2.74 -18.56 -18.88
CA PRO A 10 2.87 -19.65 -19.86
C PRO A 10 4.28 -20.25 -19.86
N THR A 11 4.37 -21.57 -19.93
CA THR A 11 5.63 -22.34 -20.03
C THR A 11 5.54 -23.43 -21.08
N LEU A 12 6.67 -24.08 -21.41
CA LEU A 12 6.75 -25.16 -22.42
C LEU A 12 5.77 -26.33 -22.17
N TRP A 13 5.39 -26.59 -20.92
CA TRP A 13 4.53 -27.72 -20.54
C TRP A 13 3.24 -27.30 -19.82
N GLY A 14 2.75 -26.09 -20.09
CA GLY A 14 1.51 -25.57 -19.50
C GLY A 14 1.71 -24.25 -18.75
N GLU A 15 0.81 -23.91 -17.84
CA GLU A 15 0.91 -22.67 -17.05
C GLU A 15 1.57 -22.91 -15.70
N LYS A 16 2.51 -22.03 -15.33
CA LYS A 16 3.03 -21.92 -13.98
C LYS A 16 2.17 -20.95 -13.18
N ILE A 17 1.65 -21.40 -12.05
CA ILE A 17 0.87 -20.57 -11.12
C ILE A 17 1.73 -20.24 -9.89
N VAL A 18 1.74 -18.97 -9.49
CA VAL A 18 2.36 -18.50 -8.24
C VAL A 18 1.32 -17.80 -7.41
N MET A 19 1.14 -18.23 -6.16
CA MET A 19 0.28 -17.58 -5.18
C MET A 19 1.12 -17.00 -4.05
N ARG A 20 0.99 -15.69 -3.84
CA ARG A 20 1.54 -15.01 -2.66
C ARG A 20 0.43 -14.79 -1.65
N LEU A 21 0.59 -15.38 -0.47
CA LEU A 21 -0.28 -15.14 0.68
C LEU A 21 0.11 -13.80 1.30
N LEU A 22 -0.86 -12.91 1.49
CA LEU A 22 -0.68 -11.65 2.20
C LEU A 22 -1.55 -11.67 3.45
N ASP A 23 -0.94 -11.35 4.58
CA ASP A 23 -1.67 -11.12 5.81
C ASP A 23 -2.17 -9.65 5.83
N PRO A 24 -3.48 -9.39 5.75
CA PRO A 24 -4.00 -8.03 5.74
C PRO A 24 -3.87 -7.35 7.10
N THR A 25 -3.54 -8.06 8.19
CA THR A 25 -3.29 -7.43 9.49
C THR A 25 -2.01 -6.58 9.48
N THR A 26 -0.99 -6.97 8.69
CA THR A 26 0.23 -6.17 8.49
C THR A 26 -0.01 -4.83 7.77
N ALA A 27 -1.13 -4.66 7.06
CA ALA A 27 -1.44 -3.43 6.33
C ALA A 27 -2.01 -2.31 7.21
N LYS A 28 -2.34 -2.58 8.48
CA LYS A 28 -2.85 -1.58 9.43
C LYS A 28 -1.69 -0.87 10.13
N MET A 29 -0.85 -0.18 9.37
CA MET A 29 0.12 0.75 9.95
C MET A 29 -0.52 2.11 10.18
N GLY A 30 -0.45 2.59 11.43
CA GLY A 30 -0.84 3.97 11.76
C GLY A 30 0.12 4.98 11.13
N ILE A 31 -0.31 6.25 11.06
CA ILE A 31 0.47 7.35 10.48
C ILE A 31 1.89 7.46 11.07
N ASP A 32 2.05 7.10 12.34
CA ASP A 32 3.33 7.08 13.06
C ASP A 32 4.32 6.04 12.54
N ALA A 33 3.84 4.94 12.00
CA ALA A 33 4.67 3.85 11.49
C ALA A 33 5.05 4.02 10.01
N LEU A 34 4.60 5.09 9.36
CA LEU A 34 4.85 5.36 7.93
C LEU A 34 6.19 6.06 7.66
N GLY A 35 6.96 6.39 8.69
CA GLY A 35 8.30 6.95 8.55
C GLY A 35 8.34 8.44 8.19
N TYR A 36 7.29 9.19 8.48
CA TYR A 36 7.30 10.64 8.34
C TYR A 36 8.21 11.30 9.38
N GLU A 37 8.98 12.29 8.95
CA GLU A 37 9.58 13.23 9.90
C GLU A 37 8.50 14.06 10.61
N PRO A 38 8.75 14.54 11.84
CA PRO A 38 7.74 15.26 12.64
C PRO A 38 7.07 16.43 11.89
N GLU A 39 7.86 17.18 11.13
CA GLU A 39 7.40 18.34 10.35
C GLU A 39 6.51 17.93 9.18
N GLN A 40 6.88 16.87 8.45
CA GLN A 40 6.11 16.33 7.33
C GLN A 40 4.76 15.79 7.81
N LYS A 41 4.77 15.07 8.94
CA LYS A 41 3.55 14.56 9.57
C LYS A 41 2.62 15.69 9.96
N ALA A 42 3.14 16.77 10.56
CA ALA A 42 2.35 17.92 10.97
C ALA A 42 1.67 18.60 9.76
N LEU A 43 2.42 18.83 8.68
CA LEU A 43 1.87 19.39 7.43
C LEU A 43 0.79 18.50 6.83
N TYR A 44 1.02 17.18 6.77
CA TYR A 44 0.05 16.23 6.24
C TYR A 44 -1.25 16.19 7.05
N LEU A 45 -1.14 16.13 8.38
CA LEU A 45 -2.30 16.13 9.28
C LEU A 45 -3.07 17.45 9.22
N GLU A 46 -2.40 18.58 9.04
CA GLU A 46 -3.07 19.88 8.90
C GLU A 46 -3.79 20.00 7.55
N ALA A 47 -3.20 19.51 6.46
CA ALA A 47 -3.86 19.44 5.17
C ALA A 47 -5.11 18.54 5.21
N LEU A 48 -5.07 17.42 5.96
CA LEU A 48 -6.22 16.53 6.15
C LEU A 48 -7.41 17.17 6.90
N LYS A 49 -7.16 18.20 7.72
CA LYS A 49 -8.24 18.91 8.44
C LYS A 49 -8.97 19.93 7.55
N GLN A 50 -8.43 20.26 6.38
CA GLN A 50 -9.06 21.22 5.50
C GLN A 50 -10.40 20.67 4.97
N PRO A 51 -11.49 21.47 5.00
CA PRO A 51 -12.82 21.00 4.61
C PRO A 51 -12.92 20.65 3.11
N GLN A 52 -11.99 21.14 2.30
CA GLN A 52 -11.89 20.85 0.87
C GLN A 52 -10.45 21.00 0.39
N GLY A 53 -10.07 20.21 -0.62
CA GLY A 53 -8.72 20.21 -1.19
C GLY A 53 -8.40 18.87 -1.85
N MET A 54 -7.24 18.78 -2.49
CA MET A 54 -6.75 17.55 -3.11
C MET A 54 -5.42 17.16 -2.47
N ILE A 55 -5.34 15.91 -2.00
CA ILE A 55 -4.09 15.28 -1.56
C ILE A 55 -3.73 14.23 -2.60
N LEU A 56 -2.62 14.45 -3.31
CA LEU A 56 -2.11 13.51 -4.29
C LEU A 56 -0.93 12.74 -3.68
N VAL A 57 -1.17 11.47 -3.34
CA VAL A 57 -0.10 10.56 -2.91
C VAL A 57 0.50 9.93 -4.18
N THR A 58 1.76 10.21 -4.43
CA THR A 58 2.48 9.69 -5.61
C THR A 58 3.66 8.83 -5.19
N GLY A 59 4.00 7.88 -6.05
CA GLY A 59 5.14 6.98 -5.91
C GLY A 59 5.13 5.97 -7.06
N PRO A 60 6.25 5.31 -7.37
CA PRO A 60 6.24 4.16 -8.26
C PRO A 60 5.42 3.02 -7.65
N THR A 61 5.10 1.99 -8.45
CA THR A 61 4.54 0.75 -7.91
C THR A 61 5.44 0.23 -6.79
N GLY A 62 4.85 0.02 -5.61
CA GLY A 62 5.53 -0.30 -4.35
C GLY A 62 6.66 -1.30 -4.47
#